data_AF-A0A1Q3PIP4-F1
#
_entry.id   AF-A0A1Q3PIP4-F1
#
_cell.length_a   1.000
_cell.length_b   1.000
_cell.length_c   1.000
_cell.angle_alpha   90.00
_cell.angle_beta   90.00
_cell.angle_gamma   90.00
#
_symmetry.space_group_name_H-M   'P 1'
#
loop_
_entity.id
_entity.type
_entity.pdbx_description
1 polymer ?
#
loop_
_entity_poly.entity_id
_entity_poly.type
_entity_poly.pdbx_seq_one_letter_code
_entity_poly.pdbx_strand_id
1 'polypeptide(L)'
;MKTSHPGIGPRPYNTEEATFDGLVQRLVEKALLNVSEPLIETVVERVITRKITDNTDHPMEIEEAALLVKKSKQTLYNYCSQGKIPFHKSGSRNIFFRKELIEWLRSNS
;
A
#
# COMPACT_ATOMS: atom_id res chain seq x y z
N MET A 1 -9.78 -1.57 76.96
CA MET A 1 -9.67 -2.22 75.64
C MET A 1 -9.39 -1.13 74.61
N LYS A 2 -8.20 -1.11 74.01
CA LYS A 2 -7.82 -0.13 72.97
C LYS A 2 -7.89 -0.84 71.63
N THR A 3 -8.73 -0.37 70.71
CA THR A 3 -8.86 -0.90 69.35
C THR A 3 -7.76 -0.33 68.46
N SER A 4 -6.85 -1.20 68.01
CA SER A 4 -5.78 -0.87 67.07
C SER A 4 -6.37 -0.71 65.66
N HIS A 5 -6.23 0.46 65.05
CA HIS A 5 -6.52 0.66 63.62
C HIS A 5 -5.25 0.43 62.81
N PRO A 6 -5.27 -0.37 61.73
CA PRO A 6 -4.11 -0.57 60.87
C PRO A 6 -3.83 0.71 60.08
N GLY A 7 -2.64 1.28 60.26
CA GLY A 7 -2.20 2.47 59.54
C GLY A 7 -2.11 2.21 58.04
N ILE A 8 -2.90 2.94 57.25
CA ILE A 8 -2.70 3.08 55.82
C ILE A 8 -1.54 4.06 55.64
N GLY A 9 -0.33 3.53 55.47
CA GLY A 9 0.81 4.36 55.04
C GLY A 9 0.53 4.95 53.65
N PRO A 10 1.01 6.16 53.34
CA PRO A 10 0.85 6.75 52.01
C PRO A 10 1.48 5.82 50.97
N ARG A 11 0.73 5.54 49.90
CA ARG A 11 1.29 4.82 48.74
C ARG A 11 2.48 5.62 48.21
N PRO A 12 3.64 5.01 47.94
CA PRO A 12 4.74 5.72 47.31
C PRO A 12 4.27 6.12 45.91
N TYR A 13 4.10 7.43 45.69
CA TYR A 13 3.97 7.97 44.35
C TYR A 13 5.34 7.83 43.69
N ASN A 14 5.39 7.16 42.52
CA ASN A 14 6.58 7.19 41.69
C ASN A 14 6.85 8.64 41.30
N THR A 15 7.89 9.24 41.87
CA THR A 15 8.28 10.65 41.66
C THR A 15 8.52 10.97 40.19
N GLU A 16 8.87 9.97 39.37
CA GLU A 16 9.10 10.12 37.93
C GLU A 16 7.84 10.44 37.11
N GLU A 17 6.62 10.24 37.64
CA GLU A 17 5.38 10.48 36.89
C GLU A 17 4.90 11.94 36.90
N ALA A 18 5.43 12.79 37.79
CA ALA A 18 4.95 14.15 38.02
C ALA A 18 6.04 15.24 37.98
N THR A 19 7.31 14.88 37.75
CA THR A 19 8.39 15.86 37.60
C THR A 19 8.18 16.68 36.33
N PHE A 20 8.45 17.98 36.39
CA PHE A 20 8.40 18.89 35.25
C PHE A 20 9.16 18.34 34.03
N ASP A 21 10.34 17.76 34.24
CA ASP A 21 11.16 17.16 33.19
C ASP A 21 10.46 15.96 32.52
N GLY A 22 9.81 15.10 33.30
CA GLY A 22 9.05 13.96 32.79
C GLY A 22 7.82 14.41 31.98
N LEU A 23 7.20 15.52 32.36
CA LEU A 23 6.10 16.12 31.60
C LEU A 23 6.58 16.71 30.28
N VAL A 24 7.70 17.45 30.29
CA VAL A 24 8.32 18.00 29.08
C VAL A 24 8.72 16.88 28.13
N GLN A 25 9.35 15.82 28.65
CA GLN A 25 9.76 14.67 27.85
C GLN A 25 8.55 13.98 27.18
N ARG A 26 7.47 13.72 27.92
CA ARG A 26 6.24 13.13 27.34
C ARG A 26 5.59 14.02 26.28
N LEU A 27 5.60 15.34 26.48
CA LEU A 27 5.06 16.28 25.50
C LEU A 27 5.90 16.30 24.21
N VAL A 28 7.23 16.23 24.34
CA VAL A 28 8.15 16.12 23.19
C VAL A 28 7.93 14.79 22.46
N GLU A 29 7.87 13.66 23.17
CA GLU A 29 7.59 12.35 22.58
C GLU A 29 6.24 12.34 21.83
N LYS A 30 5.19 12.89 22.45
CA LYS A 30 3.87 13.00 21.83
C LYS A 30 3.88 13.91 20.60
N ALA A 31 4.60 15.04 20.65
CA ALA A 31 4.74 15.94 19.50
C ALA A 31 5.50 15.27 18.35
N LEU A 32 6.55 14.48 18.65
CA LEU A 32 7.31 13.73 17.66
C LEU A 32 6.46 12.62 17.01
N LEU A 33 5.64 11.90 17.79
CA LEU A 33 4.72 10.88 17.27
C LEU A 33 3.65 11.47 16.34
N ASN A 34 3.08 12.63 16.70
CA ASN A 34 2.09 13.32 15.87
C ASN A 34 2.64 13.80 14.52
N VAL A 35 3.97 13.96 14.39
CA VAL A 35 4.63 14.36 13.13
C VAL A 35 5.03 13.15 12.30
N SER A 36 5.45 12.05 12.95
CA SER A 36 5.92 10.86 12.25
C SER A 36 4.79 10.04 11.63
N GLU A 37 3.62 9.94 12.28
CA GLU A 37 2.45 9.22 11.74
C GLU A 37 1.98 9.71 10.35
N PRO A 38 1.68 11.01 10.14
CA PRO A 38 1.21 11.48 8.83
C PRO A 38 2.29 11.40 7.73
N LEU A 39 3.57 11.47 8.12
CA LEU A 39 4.68 11.29 7.19
C LEU A 39 4.75 9.84 6.70
N ILE A 40 4.60 8.87 7.61
CA ILE A 40 4.58 7.45 7.25
C ILE A 40 3.41 7.16 6.31
N GLU A 41 2.21 7.65 6.64
CA GLU A 41 1.02 7.47 5.79
C GLU A 41 1.25 8.05 4.38
N THR A 42 1.77 9.27 4.30
CA THR A 42 2.10 9.93 3.02
C THR A 42 3.14 9.16 2.21
N VAL A 43 4.19 8.64 2.86
CA VAL A 43 5.25 7.87 2.18
C VAL A 43 4.70 6.54 1.68
N VAL A 44 3.91 5.84 2.51
CA VAL A 44 3.27 4.58 2.13
C VAL A 44 2.33 4.78 0.94
N GLU A 45 1.47 5.78 0.97
CA GLU A 45 0.55 6.10 -0.12
C GLU A 45 1.29 6.41 -1.43
N ARG A 46 2.36 7.21 -1.37
CA ARG A 46 3.18 7.53 -2.54
C ARG A 46 3.88 6.30 -3.12
N VAL A 47 4.42 5.42 -2.28
CA VAL A 47 5.11 4.19 -2.72
C VAL A 47 4.12 3.22 -3.35
N ILE A 48 2.95 3.04 -2.74
CA ILE A 48 1.89 2.15 -3.27
C ILE A 48 1.38 2.71 -4.61
N THR A 49 1.02 3.99 -4.66
CA THR A 49 0.50 4.64 -5.87
C THR A 49 1.49 4.50 -7.03
N ARG A 50 2.78 4.78 -6.79
CA ARG A 50 3.82 4.67 -7.82
C ARG A 50 4.01 3.24 -8.32
N LYS A 51 4.00 2.24 -7.44
CA LYS A 51 4.09 0.82 -7.86
C LYS A 51 2.89 0.36 -8.68
N ILE A 52 1.70 0.86 -8.38
CA ILE A 52 0.49 0.53 -9.14
C ILE A 52 0.58 1.17 -10.53
N THR A 53 0.90 2.46 -10.63
CA THR A 53 1.02 3.15 -11.92
C THR A 53 2.10 2.53 -12.82
N ASP A 54 3.25 2.18 -12.25
CA ASP A 54 4.34 1.54 -13.01
C ASP A 54 3.92 0.17 -13.57
N ASN A 55 3.00 -0.55 -12.93
CA ASN A 55 2.51 -1.85 -13.40
C ASN A 55 1.31 -1.76 -14.35
N THR A 56 0.52 -0.69 -14.31
CA THR A 56 -0.67 -0.55 -15.16
C THR A 56 -0.32 -0.06 -16.56
N ASP A 57 0.67 0.84 -16.65
CA ASP A 57 1.04 1.53 -17.88
C ASP A 57 2.28 0.91 -18.54
N HIS A 58 2.76 -0.23 -18.02
CA HIS A 58 3.85 -0.94 -18.64
C HIS A 58 3.41 -1.55 -19.98
N PRO A 59 3.99 -1.11 -21.12
CA PRO A 59 3.73 -1.73 -22.41
C PRO A 59 4.38 -3.11 -22.46
N MET A 60 3.61 -4.10 -22.86
CA MET A 60 4.04 -5.48 -23.01
C MET A 60 4.05 -5.88 -24.48
N GLU A 61 5.01 -6.71 -24.86
CA GLU A 61 5.02 -7.36 -26.18
C GLU A 61 4.13 -8.61 -26.20
N ILE A 62 3.95 -9.19 -27.39
CA ILE A 62 2.97 -10.27 -27.58
C ILE A 62 3.29 -11.55 -26.80
N GLU A 63 4.57 -11.83 -26.57
CA GLU A 63 5.03 -12.94 -25.73
C GLU A 63 4.50 -12.81 -24.30
N GLU A 64 4.66 -11.64 -23.69
CA GLU A 64 4.24 -11.37 -22.32
C GLU A 64 2.70 -11.33 -22.21
N ALA A 65 2.04 -10.70 -23.17
CA ALA A 65 0.59 -10.67 -23.25
C ALA A 65 -0.01 -12.09 -23.41
N ALA A 66 0.60 -12.94 -24.22
CA ALA A 66 0.18 -14.33 -24.42
C ALA A 66 0.26 -15.15 -23.13
N LEU A 67 1.34 -14.96 -22.36
CA LEU A 67 1.51 -15.60 -21.05
C LEU A 67 0.45 -15.11 -20.05
N LEU A 68 0.21 -13.80 -19.98
CA LEU A 68 -0.77 -13.21 -19.08
C LEU A 68 -2.20 -13.72 -19.35
N VAL A 69 -2.59 -13.74 -20.63
CA VAL A 69 -3.93 -14.14 -21.08
C VAL A 69 -4.08 -15.66 -21.16
N LYS A 70 -2.98 -16.41 -20.99
CA LYS A 70 -2.91 -17.88 -21.11
C LYS A 70 -3.41 -18.38 -22.46
N LYS A 71 -2.99 -17.74 -23.55
CA LYS A 71 -3.30 -18.12 -24.94
C LYS A 71 -2.01 -18.21 -25.74
N SER A 72 -2.02 -18.98 -26.83
CA SER A 72 -0.87 -19.00 -27.74
C SER A 72 -0.73 -17.65 -28.47
N LYS A 73 0.49 -17.32 -28.91
CA LYS A 73 0.74 -16.12 -29.72
C LYS A 73 -0.15 -16.05 -30.96
N GLN A 74 -0.35 -17.20 -31.62
CA GLN A 74 -1.20 -17.28 -32.82
C GLN A 74 -2.65 -16.91 -32.50
N THR A 75 -3.22 -17.47 -31.44
CA THR A 75 -4.58 -17.14 -31.00
C THR A 75 -4.69 -15.67 -30.62
N LEU A 76 -3.66 -15.13 -29.96
CA LEU A 76 -3.62 -13.73 -29.56
C LEU A 76 -3.57 -12.78 -30.76
N TYR A 77 -2.79 -13.11 -31.80
CA TYR A 77 -2.80 -12.39 -33.08
C TYR A 77 -4.17 -12.44 -33.76
N ASN A 78 -4.83 -13.61 -33.75
CA ASN A 78 -6.19 -13.75 -34.29
C ASN A 78 -7.20 -12.89 -33.52
N TYR A 79 -7.06 -12.77 -32.19
CA TYR A 79 -7.93 -11.87 -31.41
C TYR A 79 -7.67 -10.40 -31.75
N CYS A 80 -6.41 -10.01 -31.95
CA CYS A 80 -6.07 -8.66 -32.38
C CYS A 80 -6.69 -8.33 -33.74
N SER A 81 -6.51 -9.20 -34.74
CA SER A 81 -7.04 -8.96 -36.09
C SER A 81 -8.57 -8.93 -36.15
N GLN A 82 -9.24 -9.65 -35.24
CA GLN A 82 -10.70 -9.64 -35.09
C GLN A 82 -11.22 -8.52 -34.17
N GLY A 83 -10.34 -7.69 -33.59
CA GLY A 83 -10.73 -6.64 -32.65
C GLY A 83 -11.34 -7.17 -31.33
N LYS A 84 -11.03 -8.42 -30.96
CA LYS A 84 -11.63 -9.09 -29.79
C LYS A 84 -10.90 -8.82 -28.48
N ILE A 85 -9.67 -8.34 -28.54
CA ILE A 85 -8.82 -8.05 -27.38
C ILE A 85 -8.23 -6.65 -27.51
N PRO A 86 -8.08 -5.87 -26.42
CA PRO A 86 -7.42 -4.57 -26.49
C PRO A 86 -5.95 -4.70 -26.89
N PHE A 87 -5.52 -3.86 -27.83
CA PHE A 87 -4.13 -3.70 -28.24
C PHE A 87 -3.96 -2.32 -28.87
N HIS A 88 -2.71 -1.84 -28.89
CA HIS A 88 -2.32 -0.57 -29.51
C HIS A 88 -1.29 -0.82 -30.60
N LYS A 89 -1.35 -0.03 -31.68
CA LYS A 89 -0.35 -0.10 -32.75
C LYS A 89 0.83 0.81 -32.44
N SER A 90 2.04 0.24 -32.48
CA SER A 90 3.29 1.01 -32.48
C SER A 90 4.11 0.58 -33.70
N GLY A 91 3.88 1.26 -34.83
CA GLY A 91 4.40 0.86 -36.13
C GLY A 91 3.84 -0.50 -36.55
N SER A 92 4.73 -1.47 -36.81
CA SER A 92 4.35 -2.84 -37.18
C SER A 92 3.98 -3.74 -35.99
N ARG A 93 4.27 -3.32 -34.75
CA ARG A 93 4.07 -4.12 -33.54
C ARG A 93 2.73 -3.83 -32.87
N ASN A 94 2.13 -4.86 -32.30
CA ASN A 94 1.03 -4.73 -31.34
C ASN A 94 1.64 -4.61 -29.94
N ILE A 95 1.25 -3.55 -29.22
CA ILE A 95 1.61 -3.30 -27.83
C ILE A 95 0.37 -3.52 -26.98
N PHE A 96 0.56 -4.11 -25.80
CA PHE A 96 -0.52 -4.41 -24.87
C PHE A 96 -0.27 -3.75 -23.53
N PHE A 97 -1.31 -3.27 -22.87
CA PHE A 97 -1.20 -2.79 -21.50
C PHE A 97 -1.83 -3.78 -20.53
N ARG A 98 -1.14 -4.02 -19.42
CA ARG A 98 -1.56 -5.02 -18.42
C ARG A 98 -2.95 -4.73 -17.88
N LYS A 99 -3.24 -3.46 -17.60
CA LYS A 99 -4.53 -3.03 -17.08
C LYS A 99 -5.68 -3.41 -18.02
N GLU A 100 -5.56 -3.06 -19.30
CA GLU A 100 -6.58 -3.36 -20.32
C GLU A 100 -6.78 -4.86 -20.49
N LEU A 101 -5.70 -5.65 -20.50
CA LEU A 101 -5.80 -7.11 -20.59
C LEU A 101 -6.47 -7.74 -19.38
N ILE A 102 -6.20 -7.24 -18.17
CA ILE A 102 -6.87 -7.71 -16.95
C ILE A 102 -8.35 -7.33 -16.95
N GLU A 103 -8.68 -6.11 -17.34
CA GLU A 103 -10.08 -5.66 -17.48
C GLU A 103 -10.83 -6.53 -18.50
N TRP A 104 -10.20 -6.77 -19.65
CA TRP A 104 -10.74 -7.65 -20.68
C TRP A 104 -10.96 -9.08 -20.16
N LEU A 105 -10.00 -9.65 -19.42
CA LEU A 105 -10.14 -10.97 -18.81
C LEU A 105 -11.34 -11.04 -17.85
N ARG A 106 -11.60 -10.00 -17.06
CA ARG A 106 -12.76 -9.94 -16.15
C ARG A 106 -14.09 -9.81 -16.89
N SER A 107 -14.11 -9.17 -18.06
CA SER A 107 -15.33 -9.04 -18.86
C SER A 107 -15.64 -10.28 -19.70
N ASN A 108 -14.65 -11.15 -19.92
CA ASN A 108 -14.77 -12.37 -20.74
C ASN A 108 -14.61 -13.66 -19.92
N SER A 109 -14.61 -13.56 -18.59
CA SER A 109 -14.60 -14.69 -17.65
C SER A 109 -16.00 -15.21 -17.34
#